data_AF-A0A2N1D7Q2-F1
#
_entry.id   AF-A0A2N1D7Q2-F1
#
_cell.length_a   1.000
_cell.length_b   1.000
_cell.length_c   1.000
_cell.angle_alpha   90.00
_cell.angle_beta   90.00
_cell.angle_gamma   90.00
#
_symmetry.space_group_name_H-M   'P 1'
#
loop_
_entity.id
_entity.type
_entity.pdbx_description
1 polymer ?
#
loop_
_entity_poly.entity_id
_entity_poly.type
_entity_poly.pdbx_seq_one_letter_code
_entity_poly.pdbx_strand_id
1 'polypeptide(L)'
;MKDDTTPVQKNSALLTDTDTSASTQRDQILTHFKNTPSLNTLELRALVFVSPASRTLELKYRGHNIKANKENVITPDGMLHRGIARYYLSYVPPANNQDIEVAV
;
A
#
# COMPACT_ATOMS: atom_id res chain seq x y z
N MET A 1 24.46 -13.77 -23.61
CA MET A 1 23.08 -14.19 -23.30
C MET A 1 22.41 -13.02 -22.61
N LYS A 2 21.26 -12.57 -23.11
CA LYS A 2 20.52 -11.44 -22.53
C LYS A 2 19.66 -12.03 -21.42
N ASP A 3 19.95 -11.67 -20.18
CA ASP A 3 19.13 -12.05 -19.05
C ASP A 3 17.91 -11.13 -19.00
N ASP A 4 16.85 -11.54 -19.70
CA ASP A 4 15.49 -11.01 -19.60
C ASP A 4 15.00 -11.16 -18.16
N THR A 5 15.38 -10.22 -17.30
CA THR A 5 14.95 -10.21 -15.89
C THR A 5 13.62 -9.49 -15.80
N THR A 6 12.55 -10.16 -16.22
CA THR A 6 11.18 -9.73 -15.89
C THR A 6 11.03 -9.78 -14.36
N PRO A 7 10.73 -8.68 -13.64
CA PRO A 7 10.66 -8.70 -12.18
C PRO A 7 9.27 -9.19 -11.72
N VAL A 8 8.93 -10.43 -12.03
CA VAL A 8 7.81 -11.15 -11.41
C VAL A 8 8.39 -11.86 -10.20
N GLN A 9 8.29 -11.29 -8.98
CA GLN A 9 8.27 -11.99 -7.67
C GLN A 9 8.50 -11.10 -6.44
N LYS A 10 8.84 -9.81 -6.57
CA LYS A 10 9.20 -8.99 -5.40
C LYS A 10 8.03 -8.66 -4.46
N ASN A 11 6.80 -8.66 -4.96
CA ASN A 11 5.64 -8.19 -4.18
C ASN A 11 5.24 -9.14 -3.04
N SER A 12 5.33 -10.46 -3.24
CA SER A 12 4.92 -11.44 -2.22
C SER A 12 5.91 -11.50 -1.05
N ALA A 13 7.22 -11.42 -1.32
CA ALA A 13 8.25 -11.44 -0.29
C ALA A 13 8.14 -10.24 0.66
N LEU A 14 7.77 -9.05 0.15
CA LEU A 14 7.57 -7.86 0.97
C LEU A 14 6.43 -8.04 1.96
N LEU A 15 5.31 -8.70 1.60
CA LEU A 15 4.14 -8.83 2.47
C LEU A 15 4.39 -9.70 3.73
N THR A 16 5.40 -10.56 3.69
CA THR A 16 5.76 -11.44 4.82
C THR A 16 6.98 -10.94 5.60
N ASP A 17 7.53 -9.79 5.22
CA ASP A 17 8.73 -9.23 5.83
C ASP A 17 8.43 -8.66 7.24
N THR A 18 9.28 -8.97 8.22
CA THR A 18 9.10 -8.55 9.62
C THR A 18 9.87 -7.27 9.96
N ASP A 19 10.61 -6.69 9.02
CA ASP A 19 11.28 -5.41 9.17
C ASP A 19 10.27 -4.29 9.41
N THR A 20 10.45 -3.61 10.54
CA THR A 20 9.59 -2.51 10.97
C THR A 20 10.13 -1.15 10.56
N SER A 21 11.20 -1.12 9.75
CA SER A 21 11.75 0.11 9.20
C SER A 21 10.68 0.90 8.42
N ALA A 22 10.82 2.22 8.44
CA ALA A 22 9.87 3.11 7.80
C ALA A 22 9.74 2.85 6.29
N SER A 23 10.85 2.52 5.62
CA SER A 23 10.87 2.15 4.21
C SER A 23 10.08 0.89 3.95
N THR A 24 10.40 -0.20 4.66
CA THR A 24 9.77 -1.49 4.42
C THR A 24 8.27 -1.41 4.69
N GLN A 25 7.86 -0.78 5.78
CA GLN A 25 6.43 -0.60 6.09
C GLN A 25 5.67 0.21 5.05
N ARG A 26 6.27 1.25 4.45
CA ARG A 26 5.63 2.00 3.34
C ARG A 26 5.44 1.12 2.11
N ASP A 27 6.47 0.39 1.73
CA ASP A 27 6.44 -0.47 0.54
C ASP A 27 5.46 -1.64 0.71
N GLN A 28 5.38 -2.19 1.93
CA GLN A 28 4.40 -3.19 2.33
C GLN A 28 2.97 -2.66 2.27
N ILE A 29 2.70 -1.49 2.87
CA ILE A 29 1.37 -0.86 2.81
C ILE A 29 0.96 -0.57 1.37
N LEU A 30 1.89 -0.07 0.54
CA LEU A 30 1.61 0.17 -0.87
C LEU A 30 1.30 -1.13 -1.61
N THR A 31 2.00 -2.22 -1.30
CA THR A 31 1.73 -3.54 -1.88
C THR A 31 0.36 -4.06 -1.44
N HIS A 32 -0.01 -3.90 -0.17
CA HIS A 32 -1.35 -4.20 0.32
C HIS A 32 -2.42 -3.40 -0.41
N PHE A 33 -2.23 -2.09 -0.62
CA PHE A 33 -3.17 -1.28 -1.38
C PHE A 33 -3.29 -1.67 -2.86
N LYS A 34 -2.24 -2.21 -3.47
CA LYS A 34 -2.31 -2.72 -4.85
C LYS A 34 -3.12 -4.02 -4.93
N ASN A 35 -3.05 -4.88 -3.91
CA ASN A 35 -3.77 -6.15 -3.86
C ASN A 35 -5.20 -6.00 -3.34
N THR A 36 -5.38 -5.15 -2.33
CA THR A 36 -6.64 -4.83 -1.66
C THR A 36 -6.80 -3.31 -1.69
N PRO A 37 -7.55 -2.75 -2.66
CA PRO A 37 -7.55 -1.31 -2.95
C PRO A 37 -8.16 -0.44 -1.85
N SER A 38 -8.71 -1.03 -0.79
CA SER A 38 -9.18 -0.31 0.38
C SER A 38 -8.86 -1.04 1.68
N LEU A 39 -8.16 -0.35 2.58
CA LEU A 39 -7.91 -0.80 3.95
C LEU A 39 -8.06 0.38 4.92
N ASN A 40 -8.54 0.11 6.13
CA ASN A 40 -8.63 1.08 7.21
C ASN A 40 -7.48 0.95 8.21
N THR A 41 -7.33 1.95 9.09
CA THR A 41 -6.23 1.97 10.07
C THR A 41 -6.20 0.74 10.99
N LEU A 42 -7.35 0.16 11.36
CA LEU A 42 -7.42 -1.02 12.23
C LEU A 42 -7.04 -2.30 11.47
N GLU A 43 -7.52 -2.45 10.24
CA GLU A 43 -7.15 -3.53 9.33
C GLU A 43 -5.62 -3.52 9.09
N LEU A 44 -5.03 -2.35 8.86
CA LEU A 44 -3.57 -2.21 8.76
C LEU A 44 -2.86 -2.52 10.09
N ARG A 45 -3.42 -2.14 11.24
CA ARG A 45 -2.82 -2.47 12.55
C ARG A 45 -2.80 -3.99 12.79
N ALA A 46 -3.83 -4.71 12.33
CA ALA A 46 -3.90 -6.17 12.39
C ALA A 46 -2.84 -6.85 11.49
N LEU A 47 -2.42 -6.18 10.43
CA LEU A 47 -1.29 -6.56 9.56
C LEU A 47 0.07 -6.13 10.10
N VAL A 48 0.22 -6.03 11.43
CA VAL A 48 1.47 -5.71 12.17
C VAL A 48 2.13 -4.35 11.88
N PHE A 49 1.50 -3.44 11.14
CA PHE A 49 2.05 -2.08 10.93
C PHE A 49 2.04 -1.25 12.22
N VAL A 50 3.20 -0.72 12.61
CA VAL A 50 3.37 0.01 13.89
C VAL A 50 2.66 1.36 13.88
N SER A 51 2.70 2.09 12.76
CA SER A 51 2.11 3.43 12.64
C SER A 51 1.38 3.63 11.29
N PRO A 52 0.26 2.93 11.04
CA PRO A 52 -0.37 2.88 9.71
C PRO A 52 -0.73 4.25 9.13
N ALA A 53 -1.28 5.14 9.96
CA ALA A 53 -1.69 6.47 9.54
C ALA A 53 -0.49 7.32 9.09
N SER A 54 0.60 7.33 9.86
CA SER A 54 1.83 8.06 9.50
C SER A 54 2.45 7.52 8.23
N ARG A 55 2.55 6.19 8.08
CA ARG A 55 3.10 5.58 6.85
C ARG A 55 2.25 5.87 5.62
N THR A 56 0.93 5.87 5.76
CA THR A 56 0.01 6.23 4.68
C THR A 56 0.13 7.71 4.31
N LEU A 57 0.33 8.60 5.29
CA LEU A 57 0.59 10.01 5.05
C LEU A 57 1.93 10.24 4.34
N GLU A 58 2.99 9.52 4.73
CA GLU A 58 4.28 9.56 4.03
C GLU A 58 4.14 9.13 2.56
N LEU A 59 3.35 8.09 2.27
CA LEU A 59 3.06 7.67 0.89
C LEU A 59 2.32 8.76 0.11
N LYS A 60 1.35 9.45 0.72
CA LYS A 60 0.69 10.62 0.10
C LYS A 60 1.69 11.72 -0.23
N TYR A 61 2.60 12.06 0.69
CA TYR A 61 3.64 13.07 0.44
C TYR A 61 4.63 12.67 -0.65
N ARG A 62 4.78 11.36 -0.90
CA ARG A 62 5.57 10.83 -2.03
C ARG A 62 4.81 10.82 -3.36
N GLY A 63 3.59 11.34 -3.41
CA GLY A 63 2.79 11.46 -4.64
C GLY A 63 1.86 10.28 -4.92
N HIS A 64 1.73 9.30 -4.02
CA HIS A 64 0.73 8.26 -4.19
C HIS A 64 -0.68 8.82 -4.00
N ASN A 65 -1.55 8.61 -4.98
CA ASN A 65 -2.92 9.11 -4.96
C ASN A 65 -3.82 8.26 -4.04
N ILE A 66 -3.61 8.44 -2.73
CA ILE A 66 -4.38 7.75 -1.69
C ILE A 66 -5.44 8.71 -1.16
N LYS A 67 -6.72 8.32 -1.21
CA LYS A 67 -7.84 9.04 -0.59
C LYS A 67 -8.15 8.45 0.78
N ALA A 68 -8.80 9.22 1.64
CA ALA A 68 -9.19 8.77 2.97
C ALA A 68 -10.59 9.26 3.31
N ASN A 69 -11.46 8.35 3.73
CA ASN A 69 -12.79 8.66 4.28
C ASN A 69 -12.85 8.21 5.74
N LYS A 70 -13.68 8.85 6.55
CA LYS A 70 -13.95 8.40 7.92
C LYS A 70 -15.08 7.39 7.92
N GLU A 71 -14.94 6.33 8.71
CA GLU A 71 -15.97 5.34 8.96
C GLU A 71 -16.05 4.99 10.47
N ASN A 72 -17.13 4.32 10.84
CA ASN A 72 -17.27 3.71 12.16
C ASN A 72 -17.09 2.20 12.01
N VAL A 73 -16.22 1.60 12.81
CA VAL A 73 -15.86 0.18 12.73
C VAL A 73 -16.21 -0.48 14.06
N ILE A 74 -16.88 -1.62 14.00
CA ILE A 74 -17.09 -2.49 15.16
C ILE A 74 -16.04 -3.59 15.09
N THR A 75 -15.22 -3.73 16.12
CA THR A 75 -14.19 -4.76 16.23
C THR A 75 -14.79 -6.08 16.73
N PRO A 76 -14.09 -7.24 16.59
CA PRO A 76 -14.63 -8.55 16.99
C PRO A 76 -15.00 -8.68 18.47
N ASP A 77 -14.43 -7.85 19.34
CA ASP A 77 -14.77 -7.74 20.77
C ASP A 77 -16.04 -6.89 21.04
N GLY A 78 -16.70 -6.40 19.98
CA GLY A 78 -17.92 -5.61 20.05
C GLY A 78 -17.70 -4.11 20.31
N MET A 79 -16.46 -3.64 20.37
CA MET A 79 -16.15 -2.23 20.61
C MET A 79 -16.39 -1.38 19.36
N LEU A 80 -17.10 -0.26 19.53
CA LEU A 80 -17.32 0.72 18.44
C LEU A 80 -16.18 1.73 18.39
N HIS A 81 -15.41 1.70 17.31
CA HIS A 81 -14.41 2.71 16.98
C HIS A 81 -14.99 3.72 15.99
N ARG A 82 -15.05 4.99 16.39
CA ARG A 82 -15.60 6.07 15.55
C ARG A 82 -14.50 6.85 14.84
N GLY A 83 -14.78 7.28 13.61
CA GLY A 83 -13.88 8.16 12.86
C GLY A 83 -12.59 7.49 12.41
N ILE A 84 -12.61 6.17 12.22
CA ILE A 84 -11.48 5.41 11.66
C ILE A 84 -11.29 5.81 10.20
N ALA A 85 -10.05 6.09 9.81
CA ALA A 85 -9.74 6.39 8.42
C ALA A 85 -9.70 5.11 7.59
N ARG A 86 -10.53 5.04 6.54
CA ARG A 86 -10.46 4.06 5.46
C ARG A 86 -9.76 4.69 4.27
N TYR A 87 -8.67 4.08 3.83
CA TYR A 87 -7.86 4.54 2.73
C TYR A 87 -8.26 3.85 1.42
N TYR A 88 -8.08 4.56 0.31
CA TYR A 88 -8.34 4.05 -1.04
C TYR A 88 -7.18 4.45 -1.95
N LEU A 89 -6.57 3.49 -2.64
CA LEU A 89 -5.58 3.80 -3.67
C LEU A 89 -6.31 4.06 -4.99
N SER A 90 -6.52 5.33 -5.32
CA SER A 90 -7.18 5.74 -6.56
C SER A 90 -6.17 5.75 -7.71
N TYR A 91 -6.32 4.78 -8.62
CA TYR A 91 -5.57 4.62 -9.88
C TYR A 91 -4.06 4.87 -9.76
N VAL A 92 -3.28 3.79 -9.75
CA VAL A 92 -1.85 3.86 -10.07
C VAL A 92 -1.78 3.97 -11.59
N PRO A 93 -1.41 5.13 -12.19
CA PRO A 93 -1.08 5.14 -13.61
C PRO A 93 0.01 4.09 -13.84
N PRO A 94 -0.11 3.24 -14.87
CA PRO A 94 0.94 2.28 -15.17
C PRO A 94 2.26 3.04 -15.27
N ALA A 95 3.30 2.55 -14.58
CA ALA A 95 4.63 3.13 -14.68
C ALA A 95 4.94 3.25 -16.17
N ASN A 96 5.24 4.48 -16.59
CA ASN A 96 5.43 4.84 -17.98
C ASN A 96 6.52 3.93 -18.59
N ASN A 97 6.14 2.88 -19.30
CA ASN A 97 7.06 2.14 -20.16
C ASN A 97 7.39 3.09 -21.31
N GLN A 98 8.41 3.93 -21.11
CA GLN A 98 9.13 4.61 -22.17
C GLN A 98 9.95 3.55 -22.91
N ASP A 99 9.25 2.64 -23.61
CA ASP A 99 9.87 1.90 -24.68
C ASP A 99 9.86 2.83 -25.90
N ILE A 100 11.02 3.42 -26.10
CA ILE A 100 11.34 4.22 -27.26
C ILE A 100 11.62 3.21 -28.37
N GLU A 101 10.63 2.88 -29.21
CA GLU A 101 10.92 2.24 -30.49
C GLU A 101 10.48 3.14 -31.65
N VAL A 102 11.50 3.76 -32.23
CA VAL A 102 11.52 4.43 -33.52
C VAL A 102 11.39 3.36 -34.61
N ALA A 103 10.39 3.49 -35.50
CA ALA A 103 10.30 3.02 -36.91
C ALA A 103 8.80 2.82 -37.25
N VAL A 104 8.22 3.25 -38.37
CA VAL A 104 8.66 3.54 -39.75
C VAL A 104 7.82 4.70 -40.29
#